data_AF-A0A920VU08-F1
#
_entry.id   AF-A0A920VU08-F1
#
_cell.length_a   1.000
_cell.length_b   1.000
_cell.length_c   1.000
_cell.angle_alpha   90.00
_cell.angle_beta   90.00
_cell.angle_gamma   90.00
#
_symmetry.space_group_name_H-M   'P 1'
#
loop_
_entity.id
_entity.type
_entity.pdbx_description
1 polymer ?
#
loop_
_entity_poly.entity_id
_entity_poly.type
_entity_poly.pdbx_seq_one_letter_code
_entity_poly.pdbx_strand_id
1 'polypeptide(L)'
;MRSLFILVTLVFSGTFFAESTVQCNFEKEIGEALDEKISALRERTFALCLKCEDSSCKMNVFRPETDPDLEKKRLGATALCKRVFCTPKKFRKIQGEEIPADQPIGKTSFEFTYKISEKGRVRDIEITSLEGVMNRRDAYRWTQILTKRVIYLPVEVNGKTYEITNLSAALDVNWGVFDGD
;
A
#
# COMPACT_ATOMS: atom_id res chain seq x y z
N MET A 1 52.60 34.66 13.94
CA MET A 1 51.36 34.44 13.15
C MET A 1 51.41 33.08 12.49
N ARG A 2 50.58 32.13 12.93
CA ARG A 2 49.85 31.15 12.11
C ARG A 2 49.21 30.12 13.04
N SER A 3 47.96 30.39 13.40
CA SER A 3 47.08 29.39 13.97
C SER A 3 46.63 28.46 12.84
N LEU A 4 46.83 27.15 13.02
CA LEU A 4 46.38 26.11 12.11
C LEU A 4 45.05 25.57 12.65
N PHE A 5 43.93 26.09 12.13
CA PHE A 5 42.60 25.54 12.43
C PHE A 5 42.36 24.32 11.54
N ILE A 6 42.36 23.13 12.14
CA ILE A 6 41.93 21.89 11.47
C ILE A 6 40.41 21.78 11.63
N LEU A 7 39.68 22.01 10.54
CA LEU A 7 38.24 21.81 10.45
C LEU A 7 37.97 20.32 10.21
N VAL A 8 37.49 19.62 11.23
CA VAL A 8 36.98 18.25 11.11
C VAL A 8 35.53 18.33 10.61
N THR A 9 35.32 18.16 9.31
CA THR A 9 33.98 18.01 8.73
C THR A 9 33.49 16.58 8.94
N LEU A 10 32.55 16.42 9.87
CA LEU A 10 31.82 15.18 10.11
C LEU A 10 30.91 14.92 8.90
N VAL A 11 31.32 14.00 8.02
CA VAL A 11 30.45 13.50 6.94
C VAL A 11 29.40 12.62 7.60
N PHE A 12 28.24 13.22 7.88
CA PHE A 12 27.06 12.49 8.33
C PHE A 12 26.50 11.74 7.12
N SER A 13 27.03 10.54 6.88
CA SER A 13 26.46 9.59 5.93
C SER A 13 25.08 9.21 6.44
N GLY A 14 24.05 9.93 6.00
CA GLY A 14 22.66 9.54 6.22
C GLY A 14 22.43 8.19 5.58
N THR A 15 22.43 7.13 6.38
CA THR A 15 21.89 5.85 5.96
C THR A 15 20.40 6.08 5.74
N PHE A 16 19.99 6.23 4.48
CA PHE A 16 18.59 6.14 4.10
C PHE A 16 18.11 4.75 4.49
N PHE A 17 17.51 4.62 5.67
CA PHE A 17 16.80 3.40 6.03
C PHE A 17 15.68 3.25 5.01
N ALA A 18 15.77 2.22 4.17
CA ALA A 18 14.65 1.83 3.31
C ALA A 18 13.46 1.55 4.22
N GLU A 19 12.43 2.39 4.13
CA GLU A 19 11.23 2.22 4.93
C GLU A 19 10.52 0.95 4.47
N SER A 20 10.33 -0.01 5.37
CA SER A 20 9.67 -1.27 5.04
C SER A 20 8.19 -1.03 4.80
N THR A 21 7.73 -1.39 3.60
CA THR A 21 6.31 -1.33 3.24
C THR A 21 5.61 -2.65 3.47
N VAL A 22 4.29 -2.62 3.59
CA VAL A 22 3.45 -3.82 3.53
C VAL A 22 2.72 -3.87 2.20
N GLN A 23 2.98 -4.94 1.44
CA GLN A 23 2.30 -5.17 0.18
C GLN A 23 0.86 -5.65 0.39
N CYS A 24 -0.10 -4.90 -0.11
CA CYS A 24 -1.53 -5.15 -0.05
C CYS A 24 -2.09 -5.41 -1.45
N ASN A 25 -3.21 -6.13 -1.54
CA ASN A 25 -3.76 -6.59 -2.80
C ASN A 25 -5.04 -5.80 -3.17
N PHE A 26 -5.16 -5.43 -4.45
CA PHE A 26 -6.30 -4.74 -5.07
C PHE A 26 -7.22 -5.66 -5.89
N GLU A 27 -7.11 -6.98 -5.78
CA GLU A 27 -7.90 -7.96 -6.53
C GLU A 27 -9.21 -8.37 -5.85
N LYS A 28 -9.27 -8.26 -4.51
CA LYS A 28 -10.38 -8.78 -3.71
C LYS A 28 -10.97 -7.70 -2.82
N GLU A 29 -12.30 -7.61 -2.81
CA GLU A 29 -13.03 -6.80 -1.85
C GLU A 29 -13.52 -7.62 -0.65
N ILE A 30 -13.75 -6.94 0.47
CA ILE A 30 -14.38 -7.53 1.65
C ILE A 30 -15.88 -7.72 1.43
N GLY A 31 -16.53 -6.79 0.72
CA GLY A 31 -17.98 -6.70 0.58
C GLY A 31 -18.63 -5.88 1.71
N GLU A 32 -19.80 -5.29 1.44
CA GLU A 32 -20.45 -4.33 2.35
C GLU A 32 -21.07 -4.97 3.60
N ALA A 33 -21.36 -6.27 3.58
CA ALA A 33 -22.06 -6.98 4.67
C ALA A 33 -21.17 -7.25 5.90
N LEU A 34 -19.89 -6.87 5.89
CA LEU A 34 -18.93 -7.22 6.94
C LEU A 34 -18.40 -6.00 7.71
N ASP A 35 -18.89 -4.79 7.44
CA ASP A 35 -18.39 -3.55 8.04
C ASP A 35 -18.29 -3.63 9.58
N GLU A 36 -19.38 -3.99 10.27
CA GLU A 36 -19.39 -4.08 11.73
C GLU A 36 -18.39 -5.12 12.27
N LYS A 37 -18.27 -6.27 11.59
CA LYS A 37 -17.32 -7.32 11.96
C LYS A 37 -15.88 -6.86 11.76
N ILE A 38 -15.60 -6.14 10.68
CA ILE A 38 -14.27 -5.57 10.42
C ILE A 38 -13.95 -4.50 11.46
N SER A 39 -14.87 -3.58 11.77
CA SER A 39 -14.66 -2.57 12.80
C SER A 39 -14.38 -3.20 14.17
N ALA A 40 -15.17 -4.20 14.58
CA ALA A 40 -14.94 -4.92 15.83
C ALA A 40 -13.59 -5.66 15.86
N LEU A 41 -13.14 -6.21 14.74
CA LEU A 41 -11.81 -6.81 14.63
C LEU A 41 -10.70 -5.76 14.69
N ARG A 42 -10.88 -4.60 14.06
CA ARG A 42 -9.92 -3.50 14.11
C ARG A 42 -9.68 -3.03 15.53
N GLU A 43 -10.73 -2.83 16.32
CA GLU A 43 -10.63 -2.50 17.75
C GLU A 43 -9.72 -3.49 18.50
N ARG A 44 -9.94 -4.80 18.29
CA ARG A 44 -9.18 -5.86 18.97
C ARG A 44 -7.74 -6.01 18.47
N THR A 45 -7.49 -5.67 17.22
CA THR A 45 -6.21 -5.93 16.54
C THR A 45 -5.40 -4.66 16.29
N PHE A 46 -5.89 -3.50 16.71
CA PHE A 46 -5.28 -2.20 16.42
C PHE A 46 -3.81 -2.15 16.83
N ALA A 47 -3.50 -2.44 18.11
CA ALA A 47 -2.12 -2.42 18.61
C ALA A 47 -1.23 -3.55 18.04
N LEU A 48 -1.84 -4.66 17.61
CA LEU A 48 -1.11 -5.75 16.95
C LEU A 48 -0.71 -5.36 15.53
N CYS A 49 -1.60 -4.68 14.80
CA CYS A 49 -1.45 -4.45 13.36
C CYS A 49 -0.92 -3.08 13.00
N LEU A 50 -1.10 -2.06 13.85
CA LEU A 50 -0.74 -0.68 13.58
C LEU A 50 0.18 -0.11 14.67
N LYS A 51 1.10 0.75 14.25
CA LYS A 51 1.84 1.68 15.11
C LYS A 51 1.53 3.09 14.64
N CYS A 52 1.06 3.94 15.53
CA CYS A 52 0.56 5.26 15.16
C CYS A 52 1.30 6.37 15.89
N GLU A 53 1.59 7.43 15.15
CA GLU A 53 1.98 8.74 15.65
C GLU A 53 0.80 9.67 15.33
N ASP A 54 0.12 10.15 16.37
CA ASP A 54 -1.16 10.87 16.26
C ASP A 54 -2.24 10.13 15.47
N SER A 55 -2.67 10.66 14.32
CA SER A 55 -3.66 10.03 13.42
C SER A 55 -3.04 9.34 12.21
N SER A 56 -1.70 9.31 12.12
CA SER A 56 -0.99 8.61 11.05
C SER A 56 -0.44 7.29 11.56
N CYS A 57 -0.90 6.19 10.98
CA CYS A 57 -0.50 4.85 11.35
C CYS A 57 0.36 4.21 10.26
N LYS A 58 1.30 3.38 10.70
CA LYS A 58 2.01 2.41 9.85
C LYS A 58 1.54 1.01 10.19
N MET A 59 1.40 0.16 9.18
CA MET A 59 1.21 -1.26 9.42
C MET A 59 2.46 -1.88 10.00
N ASN A 60 2.28 -2.73 11.00
CA ASN A 60 3.35 -3.53 11.58
C ASN A 60 3.90 -4.50 10.53
N VAL A 61 5.22 -4.48 10.40
CA VAL A 61 5.99 -5.42 9.58
C VAL A 61 6.51 -6.53 10.48
N PHE A 62 5.96 -7.73 10.32
CA PHE A 62 6.37 -8.90 11.09
C PHE A 62 7.61 -9.56 10.44
N ARG A 63 8.72 -9.60 11.17
CA ARG A 63 9.98 -10.20 10.69
C ARG A 63 9.84 -11.72 10.57
N PRO A 64 10.41 -12.35 9.51
CA PRO A 64 10.40 -13.81 9.37
C PRO A 64 10.95 -14.51 10.61
N GLU A 65 10.34 -15.63 10.97
CA GLU A 65 10.76 -16.45 12.10
C GLU A 65 11.40 -17.75 11.59
N THR A 66 12.45 -18.21 12.28
CA THR A 66 13.11 -19.48 11.92
C THR A 66 12.38 -20.69 12.49
N ASP A 67 11.65 -20.51 13.60
CA ASP A 67 10.82 -21.55 14.20
C ASP A 67 9.52 -21.73 13.37
N PRO A 68 9.18 -22.95 12.92
CA PRO A 68 8.01 -23.16 12.07
C PRO A 68 6.66 -22.78 12.70
N ASP A 69 6.50 -22.96 14.01
CA ASP A 69 5.26 -22.64 14.71
C ASP A 69 5.12 -21.13 14.90
N LEU A 70 6.23 -20.44 15.18
CA LEU A 70 6.26 -18.98 15.22
C LEU A 70 6.03 -18.37 13.82
N GLU A 71 6.61 -18.96 12.78
CA GLU A 71 6.41 -18.50 11.40
C GLU A 71 4.95 -18.67 10.96
N LYS A 72 4.30 -19.78 11.32
CA LYS A 72 2.87 -19.97 11.07
C LYS A 72 2.02 -18.90 11.77
N LYS A 73 2.31 -18.59 13.04
CA LYS A 73 1.63 -17.52 13.79
C LYS A 73 1.85 -16.15 13.14
N ARG A 74 3.09 -15.86 12.72
CA ARG A 74 3.48 -14.64 12.04
C ARG A 74 2.72 -14.44 10.72
N LEU A 75 2.63 -15.49 9.89
CA LEU A 75 1.87 -15.49 8.65
C LEU A 75 0.37 -15.27 8.92
N GLY A 76 -0.19 -15.92 9.95
CA GLY A 76 -1.57 -15.71 10.38
C GLY A 76 -1.86 -14.27 10.81
N ALA A 77 -0.99 -13.69 11.64
CA ALA A 77 -1.09 -12.29 12.06
C ALA A 77 -0.98 -11.34 10.85
N THR A 78 -0.03 -11.58 9.95
CA THR A 78 0.15 -10.80 8.72
C THR A 78 -1.10 -10.83 7.85
N ALA A 79 -1.67 -12.02 7.62
CA ALA A 79 -2.88 -12.20 6.83
C ALA A 79 -4.09 -11.51 7.47
N LEU A 80 -4.24 -11.62 8.79
CA LEU A 80 -5.29 -10.93 9.55
C LEU A 80 -5.16 -9.41 9.41
N CYS A 81 -3.98 -8.84 9.66
CA CYS A 81 -3.76 -7.40 9.56
C CYS A 81 -4.04 -6.88 8.15
N LYS A 82 -3.56 -7.57 7.10
CA LYS A 82 -3.87 -7.21 5.71
C LYS A 82 -5.38 -7.28 5.42
N ARG A 83 -6.05 -8.32 5.92
CA ARG A 83 -7.50 -8.52 5.71
C ARG A 83 -8.32 -7.38 6.31
N VAL A 84 -7.98 -6.92 7.51
CA VAL A 84 -8.81 -5.95 8.23
C VAL A 84 -8.41 -4.49 7.96
N PHE A 85 -7.13 -4.19 7.69
CA PHE A 85 -6.65 -2.81 7.53
C PHE A 85 -6.35 -2.39 6.09
N CYS A 86 -6.02 -3.32 5.18
CA CYS A 86 -5.64 -2.94 3.82
C CYS A 86 -6.29 -3.77 2.70
N THR A 87 -7.42 -4.43 2.98
CA THR A 87 -8.28 -5.00 1.92
C THR A 87 -9.41 -4.02 1.58
N PRO A 88 -9.66 -3.73 0.30
CA PRO A 88 -10.76 -2.85 -0.12
C PRO A 88 -12.12 -3.29 0.44
N LYS A 89 -12.94 -2.34 0.86
CA LYS A 89 -14.35 -2.61 1.17
C LYS A 89 -15.11 -2.94 -0.11
N LYS A 90 -14.92 -2.09 -1.13
CA LYS A 90 -15.56 -2.25 -2.44
C LYS A 90 -14.80 -1.55 -3.55
N PHE A 91 -15.08 -1.96 -4.79
CA PHE A 91 -14.73 -1.21 -5.98
C PHE A 91 -15.96 -0.43 -6.50
N ARG A 92 -15.85 0.90 -6.52
CA ARG A 92 -16.88 1.77 -7.12
C ARG A 92 -16.90 1.60 -8.63
N LYS A 93 -18.10 1.41 -9.19
CA LYS A 93 -18.34 1.59 -10.64
C LYS A 93 -18.23 3.06 -11.00
N ILE A 94 -17.38 3.40 -11.96
CA ILE A 94 -17.27 4.76 -12.50
C ILE A 94 -17.73 4.70 -13.96
N GLN A 95 -18.85 5.35 -14.25
CA GLN A 95 -19.41 5.42 -15.61
C GLN A 95 -18.58 6.38 -16.45
N GLY A 96 -18.27 5.98 -17.70
CA GLY A 96 -17.53 6.82 -18.64
C GLY A 96 -16.03 6.95 -18.35
N GLU A 97 -15.44 6.03 -17.57
CA GLU A 97 -13.97 5.99 -17.48
C GLU A 97 -13.38 5.40 -18.74
N GLU A 98 -12.83 6.29 -19.56
CA GLU A 98 -11.97 5.95 -20.67
C GLU A 98 -10.69 5.32 -20.10
N ILE A 99 -10.51 4.03 -20.37
CA ILE A 99 -9.17 3.46 -20.32
C ILE A 99 -8.35 4.25 -21.34
N PRO A 100 -7.14 4.75 -20.99
CA PRO A 100 -6.41 5.60 -21.91
C PRO A 100 -6.21 4.84 -23.23
N ALA A 101 -6.71 5.39 -24.33
CA ALA A 101 -6.69 4.72 -25.62
C ALA A 101 -5.27 4.57 -26.19
N ASP A 102 -4.32 5.32 -25.62
CA ASP A 102 -2.91 5.42 -25.99
C ASP A 102 -1.99 4.45 -25.22
N GLN A 103 -2.53 3.44 -24.52
CA GLN A 103 -1.69 2.49 -23.78
C GLN A 103 -0.87 1.59 -24.73
N PRO A 104 0.45 1.43 -24.48
CA PRO A 104 1.29 0.56 -25.30
C PRO A 104 0.85 -0.90 -25.18
N ILE A 105 0.85 -1.60 -26.32
CA ILE A 105 0.51 -3.03 -26.39
C ILE A 105 1.67 -3.86 -25.80
N GLY A 106 1.34 -4.77 -24.91
CA GLY A 106 2.26 -5.71 -24.28
C GLY A 106 2.05 -5.85 -22.78
N LYS A 107 2.97 -6.58 -22.16
CA LYS A 107 2.98 -6.83 -20.72
C LYS A 107 3.78 -5.77 -20.00
N THR A 108 3.27 -5.35 -18.85
CA THR A 108 3.96 -4.47 -17.90
C THR A 108 3.72 -5.00 -16.49
N SER A 109 4.80 -5.11 -15.71
CA SER A 109 4.76 -5.40 -14.28
C SER A 109 5.34 -4.21 -13.53
N PHE A 110 4.66 -3.74 -12.50
CA PHE A 110 5.15 -2.60 -11.72
C PHE A 110 4.67 -2.63 -10.27
N GLU A 111 5.47 -2.03 -9.40
CA GLU A 111 5.11 -1.81 -8.00
C GLU A 111 4.92 -0.33 -7.72
N PHE A 112 4.10 -0.03 -6.71
CA PHE A 112 3.91 1.33 -6.24
C PHE A 112 3.62 1.36 -4.74
N THR A 113 4.01 2.47 -4.11
CA THR A 113 3.60 2.82 -2.75
C THR A 113 2.39 3.72 -2.76
N TYR A 114 1.64 3.69 -1.65
CA TYR A 114 0.47 4.54 -1.46
C TYR A 114 0.13 4.67 0.04
N LYS A 115 -0.87 5.51 0.33
CA LYS A 115 -1.53 5.55 1.63
C LYS A 115 -3.04 5.41 1.53
N ILE A 116 -3.68 4.95 2.60
CA ILE A 116 -5.12 5.01 2.80
C ILE A 116 -5.41 6.22 3.67
N SER A 117 -6.08 7.25 3.13
CA SER A 117 -6.49 8.43 3.90
C SER A 117 -7.51 8.08 4.98
N GLU A 118 -7.73 8.97 5.95
CA GLU A 118 -8.81 8.88 6.94
C GLU A 118 -10.21 8.60 6.32
N LYS A 119 -10.49 9.11 5.11
CA LYS A 119 -11.74 8.85 4.38
C LYS A 119 -11.79 7.52 3.62
N GLY A 120 -10.82 6.62 3.82
CA GLY A 120 -10.73 5.32 3.14
C GLY A 120 -10.40 5.41 1.64
N ARG A 121 -9.65 6.44 1.21
CA ARG A 121 -9.23 6.62 -0.19
C ARG A 121 -7.75 6.38 -0.38
N VAL A 122 -7.38 5.81 -1.52
CA VAL A 122 -5.97 5.71 -1.94
C VAL A 122 -5.44 7.10 -2.29
N ARG A 123 -4.27 7.45 -1.74
CA ARG A 123 -3.55 8.72 -1.97
C ARG A 123 -2.05 8.47 -2.06
N ASP A 124 -1.32 9.51 -2.46
CA ASP A 124 0.15 9.57 -2.47
C ASP A 124 0.79 8.37 -3.18
N ILE A 125 0.28 8.09 -4.38
CA ILE A 125 0.77 7.00 -5.24
C ILE A 125 2.16 7.38 -5.76
N GLU A 126 3.12 6.45 -5.63
CA GLU A 126 4.44 6.56 -6.23
C GLU A 126 4.88 5.22 -6.82
N ILE A 127 5.23 5.19 -8.10
CA ILE A 127 5.73 3.97 -8.76
C ILE A 127 7.13 3.65 -8.21
N THR A 128 7.38 2.46 -7.68
CA THR A 128 8.70 2.11 -7.10
C THR A 128 9.54 1.23 -8.02
N SER A 129 8.89 0.39 -8.82
CA SER A 129 9.54 -0.44 -9.83
C SER A 129 8.67 -0.50 -11.07
N LEU A 130 9.27 -0.77 -12.23
CA LEU A 130 8.57 -0.85 -13.50
C LEU A 130 9.39 -1.65 -14.51
N GLU A 131 8.75 -2.65 -15.12
CA GLU A 131 9.29 -3.47 -16.19
C GLU A 131 8.22 -3.67 -17.28
N GLY A 132 8.64 -3.64 -18.56
CA GLY A 132 7.75 -3.88 -19.69
C GLY A 132 7.51 -2.66 -20.56
N VAL A 133 6.35 -2.61 -21.20
CA VAL A 133 6.06 -1.67 -22.31
C VAL A 133 5.59 -0.29 -21.85
N MET A 134 4.93 -0.17 -20.70
CA MET A 134 4.53 1.12 -20.15
C MET A 134 5.76 1.88 -19.63
N ASN A 135 5.77 3.19 -19.83
CA ASN A 135 6.68 4.06 -19.09
C ASN A 135 6.09 4.43 -17.71
N ARG A 136 6.87 5.12 -16.86
CA ARG A 136 6.46 5.51 -15.50
C ARG A 136 5.20 6.39 -15.47
N ARG A 137 5.00 7.24 -16.49
CA ARG A 137 3.82 8.10 -16.62
C ARG A 137 2.58 7.25 -16.92
N ASP A 138 2.70 6.28 -17.81
CA ASP A 138 1.59 5.39 -18.18
C ASP A 138 1.18 4.50 -17.01
N ALA A 139 2.15 3.88 -16.34
CA ALA A 139 1.92 3.09 -15.13
C ALA A 139 1.26 3.93 -14.02
N TYR A 140 1.71 5.18 -13.82
CA TYR A 140 1.10 6.11 -12.87
C TYR A 140 -0.36 6.44 -13.23
N ARG A 141 -0.65 6.81 -14.48
CA ARG A 141 -2.02 7.10 -14.95
C ARG A 141 -2.93 5.88 -14.80
N TRP A 142 -2.45 4.70 -15.17
CA TRP A 142 -3.17 3.45 -14.99
C TRP A 142 -3.50 3.20 -13.52
N THR A 143 -2.50 3.34 -12.65
CA THR A 143 -2.67 3.16 -11.20
C THR A 143 -3.70 4.14 -10.64
N GLN A 144 -3.67 5.41 -11.05
CA GLN A 144 -4.67 6.39 -10.62
C GLN A 144 -6.09 5.99 -11.02
N ILE A 145 -6.31 5.50 -12.24
CA ILE A 145 -7.62 5.06 -12.71
C ILE A 145 -8.12 3.86 -11.88
N LEU A 146 -7.26 2.86 -11.67
CA LEU A 146 -7.59 1.67 -10.90
C LEU A 146 -7.90 2.02 -9.43
N THR A 147 -7.00 2.76 -8.79
CA THR A 147 -7.11 3.08 -7.36
C THR A 147 -8.21 4.08 -7.03
N LYS A 148 -8.63 4.92 -7.97
CA LYS A 148 -9.79 5.83 -7.81
C LYS A 148 -11.10 5.08 -7.55
N ARG A 149 -11.22 3.84 -8.07
CA ARG A 149 -12.37 2.95 -7.83
C ARG A 149 -12.33 2.34 -6.44
N VAL A 150 -11.14 2.22 -5.85
CA VAL A 150 -10.95 1.51 -4.58
C VAL A 150 -11.49 2.35 -3.43
N ILE A 151 -12.35 1.72 -2.63
CA ILE A 151 -12.88 2.31 -1.39
C ILE A 151 -12.55 1.37 -0.25
N TYR A 152 -11.80 1.86 0.73
CA TYR A 152 -11.59 1.19 2.00
C TYR A 152 -12.65 1.61 3.01
N LEU A 153 -12.96 0.71 3.95
CA LEU A 153 -13.69 1.10 5.15
C LEU A 153 -12.78 2.02 5.99
N PRO A 154 -13.18 3.27 6.31
CA PRO A 154 -12.41 4.17 7.16
C PRO A 154 -11.97 3.48 8.45
N VAL A 155 -10.72 3.72 8.86
CA VAL A 155 -10.15 3.12 10.07
C VAL A 155 -10.54 4.00 11.24
N GLU A 156 -11.68 3.70 11.84
CA GLU A 156 -12.15 4.36 13.05
C GLU A 156 -11.99 3.41 14.23
N VAL A 157 -11.26 3.87 15.24
CA VAL A 157 -11.00 3.14 16.49
C VAL A 157 -11.12 4.12 17.65
N ASN A 158 -11.97 3.80 18.63
CA ASN A 158 -12.29 4.68 19.76
C ASN A 158 -12.71 6.10 19.36
N GLY A 159 -13.51 6.24 18.30
CA GLY A 159 -14.02 7.53 17.80
C GLY A 159 -12.97 8.42 17.13
N LYS A 160 -11.75 7.93 16.93
CA LYS A 160 -10.70 8.59 16.16
C LYS A 160 -10.51 7.88 14.82
N THR A 161 -10.40 8.65 13.75
CA THR A 161 -10.09 8.13 12.41
C THR A 161 -8.60 8.25 12.13
N TYR A 162 -8.04 7.26 11.42
CA TYR A 162 -6.62 7.18 11.12
C TYR A 162 -6.37 7.05 9.62
N GLU A 163 -5.27 7.63 9.15
CA GLU A 163 -4.67 7.24 7.87
C GLU A 163 -3.68 6.09 8.08
N ILE A 164 -3.48 5.28 7.03
CA ILE A 164 -2.47 4.22 7.01
C ILE A 164 -1.47 4.52 5.90
N THR A 165 -0.21 4.66 6.29
CA THR A 165 0.95 4.87 5.40
C THR A 165 1.71 3.56 5.19
N ASN A 166 2.94 3.61 4.65
CA ASN A 166 3.83 2.46 4.40
C ASN A 166 3.19 1.27 3.65
N LEU A 167 2.25 1.52 2.74
CA LEU A 167 1.63 0.48 1.92
C LEU A 167 2.28 0.42 0.54
N SER A 168 2.35 -0.79 -0.01
CA SER A 168 2.70 -1.01 -1.42
C SER A 168 1.75 -1.99 -2.09
N ALA A 169 1.79 -2.05 -3.41
CA ALA A 169 1.13 -3.07 -4.21
C ALA A 169 1.92 -3.34 -5.48
N ALA A 170 1.66 -4.49 -6.10
CA ALA A 170 2.17 -4.86 -7.41
C ALA A 170 0.99 -5.04 -8.36
N LEU A 171 1.19 -4.68 -9.62
CA LEU A 171 0.22 -4.90 -10.69
C LEU A 171 0.92 -5.49 -11.91
N ASP A 172 0.26 -6.48 -12.50
CA ASP A 172 0.58 -7.03 -13.80
C ASP A 172 -0.52 -6.61 -14.79
N VAL A 173 -0.13 -5.87 -15.83
CA VAL A 173 -1.04 -5.38 -16.86
C VAL A 173 -0.63 -5.99 -18.19
N ASN A 174 -1.58 -6.65 -18.86
CA ASN A 174 -1.40 -7.12 -20.22
C ASN A 174 -2.38 -6.35 -21.12
N TRP A 175 -1.85 -5.44 -21.93
CA TRP A 175 -2.65 -4.64 -22.85
C TRP A 175 -2.48 -5.15 -24.29
N GLY A 176 -3.57 -5.39 -25.01
CA GLY A 176 -3.51 -5.61 -26.46
C GLY A 176 -3.23 -7.04 -26.96
N VAL A 177 -3.75 -8.06 -26.29
CA VAL A 177 -4.21 -9.27 -26.99
C VAL A 177 -5.64 -9.51 -26.52
N PHE A 178 -6.62 -9.23 -27.37
CA PHE A 178 -7.92 -9.87 -27.22
C PHE A 178 -7.66 -11.33 -27.56
N ASP A 179 -7.45 -12.16 -26.54
CA ASP A 179 -7.62 -13.60 -26.73
C ASP A 179 -9.10 -13.76 -27.08
N GLY A 180 -9.36 -13.92 -28.37
CA GLY A 180 -10.66 -14.33 -28.86
C GLY A 180 -10.86 -15.78 -28.49
N ASP A 181 -11.43 -16.00 -27.30
CA ASP A 181 -12.09 -17.25 -26.93
C ASP A 181 -13.61 -17.03 -26.93
#